data_AF-A0A392NBG1-F1
#
_entry.id   AF-A0A392NBG1-F1
#
_cell.length_a   1.000
_cell.length_b   1.000
_cell.length_c   1.000
_cell.angle_alpha   90.00
_cell.angle_beta   90.00
_cell.angle_gamma   90.00
#
_symmetry.space_group_name_H-M   'P 1'
#
loop_
_entity.id
_entity.type
_entity.pdbx_description
1 polymer ?
#
loop_
_entity_poly.entity_id
_entity_poly.type
_entity_poly.pdbx_seq_one_letter_code
_entity_poly.pdbx_strand_id
1 'polypeptide(L)'
;MEKVDGTIMTPGGPESWLKNNSRRQWLVFYRVNGMSLEGSGSIDGRGQKWWDLPCKPHKGPNGTTLPGPCDSPVAIRFFMSSNLTVQGLRIKNSPQFHFRFDGCQSVHVESIIITAPALSPNTDGIHIENTNDVKIYNSIISNG
;
A
#
# COMPACT_ATOMS: atom_id res chain seq x y z
N MET A 1 -11.44 -16.24 -5.29
CA MET A 1 -11.00 -16.09 -3.89
C MET A 1 -9.51 -16.34 -3.89
N GLU A 2 -8.72 -15.33 -3.51
CA GLU A 2 -7.26 -15.40 -3.44
C GLU A 2 -6.83 -15.42 -1.98
N LYS A 3 -6.08 -16.45 -1.57
CA LYS A 3 -5.59 -16.62 -0.19
C LYS A 3 -4.11 -16.30 -0.07
N VAL A 4 -3.76 -15.49 0.93
CA VAL A 4 -2.38 -15.19 1.32
C VAL A 4 -2.17 -15.63 2.76
N ASP A 5 -1.55 -16.81 2.94
CA ASP A 5 -1.17 -17.35 4.26
C ASP A 5 0.35 -17.33 4.49
N GLY A 6 1.13 -17.06 3.44
CA GLY A 6 2.57 -16.84 3.51
C GLY A 6 2.97 -15.37 3.66
N THR A 7 4.23 -15.05 3.36
CA THR A 7 4.71 -13.67 3.26
C THR A 7 5.02 -13.33 1.80
N ILE A 8 4.39 -12.28 1.28
CA ILE A 8 4.71 -11.65 0.01
C ILE A 8 5.54 -10.40 0.30
N MET A 9 6.70 -10.24 -0.34
CA MET A 9 7.59 -9.12 -0.09
C MET A 9 8.16 -8.53 -1.38
N THR A 10 8.34 -7.21 -1.39
CA THR A 10 8.97 -6.50 -2.51
C THR A 10 10.49 -6.76 -2.61
N PRO A 11 11.10 -6.44 -3.76
CA PRO A 11 12.54 -6.19 -3.84
C PRO A 11 12.98 -5.09 -2.85
N GLY A 12 14.26 -5.12 -2.45
CA GLY A 12 14.76 -4.35 -1.31
C GLY A 12 14.86 -2.83 -1.46
N GLY A 13 14.20 -2.19 -2.43
CA GLY A 13 14.14 -0.73 -2.58
C GLY A 13 14.13 -0.22 -4.03
N PRO A 14 14.26 1.12 -4.21
CA PRO A 14 14.13 1.80 -5.50
C PRO A 14 15.07 1.29 -6.60
N GLU A 15 16.30 0.93 -6.25
CA GLU A 15 17.32 0.46 -7.22
C GLU A 15 17.02 -0.95 -7.75
N SER A 16 16.36 -1.77 -6.94
CA SER A 16 15.94 -3.13 -7.31
C SER A 16 14.58 -3.17 -8.02
N TRP A 17 13.91 -2.03 -8.16
CA TRP A 17 12.65 -1.94 -8.88
C TRP A 17 12.90 -2.01 -10.39
N LEU A 18 12.21 -2.90 -11.08
CA LEU A 18 12.38 -3.10 -12.52
C LEU A 18 12.11 -1.79 -13.27
N LYS A 19 13.05 -1.37 -14.12
CA LYS A 19 12.99 -0.08 -14.84
C LYS A 19 11.78 0.05 -15.76
N ASN A 20 11.25 -1.07 -16.25
CA ASN A 20 10.08 -1.11 -17.13
C ASN A 20 8.75 -1.12 -16.36
N ASN A 21 8.79 -1.20 -15.02
CA ASN A 21 7.60 -1.16 -14.19
C ASN A 21 7.39 0.25 -13.64
N SER A 22 6.12 0.61 -13.47
CA SER A 22 5.78 1.85 -12.76
C SER A 22 6.37 1.85 -11.35
N ARG A 23 7.08 2.92 -10.99
CA ARG A 23 7.58 3.15 -9.63
C ARG A 23 6.49 3.62 -8.66
N ARG A 24 5.24 3.73 -9.13
CA ARG A 24 4.09 4.25 -8.36
C ARG A 24 3.12 3.16 -7.91
N GLN A 25 3.34 1.90 -8.28
CA GLN A 25 2.42 0.82 -7.93
C GLN A 25 3.15 -0.53 -7.86
N TRP A 26 2.70 -1.40 -6.97
CA TRP A 26 3.20 -2.76 -6.84
C TRP A 26 2.16 -3.81 -7.23
N LEU A 27 1.22 -4.17 -6.35
CA LEU A 27 0.15 -5.10 -6.64
C LEU A 27 -1.06 -4.32 -7.16
N VAL A 28 -1.47 -4.58 -8.39
CA VAL A 28 -2.57 -3.86 -9.04
C VAL A 28 -3.63 -4.84 -9.51
N PHE A 29 -4.84 -4.66 -9.02
CA PHE A 29 -6.03 -5.36 -9.46
C PHE A 29 -6.88 -4.38 -10.25
N TYR A 30 -7.06 -4.64 -11.54
CA TYR A 30 -7.71 -3.73 -12.47
C TYR A 30 -8.96 -4.37 -13.07
N ARG A 31 -10.11 -3.68 -12.98
CA ARG A 31 -11.40 -4.14 -13.50
C ARG A 31 -11.81 -5.53 -13.03
N VAL A 32 -11.46 -5.87 -11.79
CA VAL A 32 -11.92 -7.12 -11.18
C VAL A 32 -13.32 -6.93 -10.58
N ASN A 33 -14.13 -7.98 -10.60
CA ASN A 33 -15.47 -7.99 -10.02
C ASN A 33 -15.64 -9.26 -9.17
N GLY A 34 -16.04 -9.12 -7.90
CA GLY A 34 -16.29 -10.26 -7.02
C GLY A 34 -15.00 -10.88 -6.46
N MET A 35 -13.95 -10.08 -6.28
CA MET A 35 -12.67 -10.57 -5.77
C MET A 35 -12.63 -10.49 -4.24
N SER A 36 -12.20 -11.59 -3.62
CA SER A 36 -11.81 -11.64 -2.22
C SER A 36 -10.32 -11.89 -2.09
N LEU A 37 -9.61 -11.02 -1.37
CA LEU A 37 -8.20 -11.15 -0.98
C LEU A 37 -8.14 -11.38 0.54
N GLU A 38 -7.87 -12.61 0.94
CA GLU A 38 -8.08 -13.06 2.33
C GLU A 38 -6.88 -13.86 2.84
N GLY A 39 -6.82 -14.08 4.15
CA GLY A 39 -5.86 -15.00 4.76
C GLY A 39 -5.24 -14.42 6.01
N SER A 40 -4.28 -15.15 6.57
CA SER A 40 -3.58 -14.78 7.82
C SER A 40 -2.14 -14.30 7.58
N GLY A 41 -1.71 -14.30 6.32
CA GLY A 41 -0.35 -13.98 5.89
C GLY A 41 -0.01 -12.49 5.93
N SER A 42 1.17 -12.17 5.40
CA SER A 42 1.73 -10.82 5.41
C SER A 42 2.11 -10.33 4.01
N ILE A 43 1.87 -9.04 3.75
CA ILE A 43 2.34 -8.33 2.57
C ILE A 43 3.28 -7.21 3.04
N ASP A 44 4.58 -7.34 2.75
CA ASP A 44 5.63 -6.41 3.20
C ASP A 44 6.19 -5.58 2.03
N GLY A 45 5.93 -4.28 2.07
CA GLY A 45 6.35 -3.32 1.04
C GLY A 45 7.83 -2.90 1.13
N ARG A 46 8.55 -3.25 2.21
CA ARG A 46 9.96 -2.90 2.47
C ARG A 46 10.28 -1.43 2.21
N GLY A 47 9.44 -0.54 2.74
CA GLY A 47 9.46 0.90 2.49
C GLY A 47 10.72 1.67 2.89
N GLN A 48 11.58 1.13 3.77
CA GLN A 48 12.72 1.88 4.34
C GLN A 48 13.56 2.63 3.30
N LYS A 49 14.05 1.95 2.27
CA LYS A 49 14.87 2.60 1.24
C LYS A 49 14.11 3.61 0.37
N TRP A 50 12.79 3.51 0.30
CA TRP A 50 11.95 4.49 -0.39
C TRP A 50 11.73 5.73 0.48
N TRP A 51 11.55 5.53 1.78
CA TRP A 51 11.44 6.61 2.76
C TRP A 51 12.74 7.37 2.96
N ASP A 52 13.88 6.73 2.69
CA ASP A 52 15.21 7.33 2.76
C ASP A 52 15.64 8.08 1.48
N LEU A 53 14.77 8.17 0.48
CA LEU A 53 15.04 8.99 -0.71
C LEU A 53 15.20 10.47 -0.34
N PRO A 54 16.12 11.22 -0.99
CA PRO A 54 16.49 12.59 -0.61
C PRO A 54 15.32 13.59 -0.65
N CYS A 55 14.33 13.31 -1.50
CA CYS A 55 13.15 14.12 -1.68
C CYS A 55 12.01 13.83 -0.70
N LYS A 56 12.18 12.86 0.20
CA LYS A 56 11.23 12.64 1.28
C LYS A 56 11.39 13.74 2.33
N PRO A 57 10.31 14.14 3.01
CA PRO A 57 10.37 15.17 4.03
C PRO A 57 11.39 14.81 5.10
N HIS A 58 12.06 15.83 5.64
CA HIS A 58 13.01 15.71 6.75
C HIS A 58 14.30 14.91 6.46
N LYS A 59 14.70 14.79 5.19
CA LYS A 59 15.94 14.10 4.78
C LYS A 59 17.11 15.02 4.39
N GLY A 60 16.85 16.31 4.25
CA GLY A 60 17.87 17.34 4.01
C GLY A 60 18.39 18.00 5.29
N PRO A 61 19.44 18.84 5.19
CA PRO A 61 19.96 19.60 6.31
C PRO A 61 18.86 20.41 7.00
N ASN A 62 18.86 20.44 8.33
CA ASN A 62 17.86 21.15 9.15
C ASN A 62 16.39 20.71 8.86
N GLY A 63 16.16 19.45 8.47
CA GLY A 63 14.82 18.93 8.22
C GLY A 63 14.21 19.37 6.88
N THR A 64 15.04 19.91 5.97
CA THR A 64 14.63 20.27 4.60
C THR A 64 14.40 19.02 3.73
N THR A 65 13.95 19.23 2.50
CA THR A 65 13.81 18.19 1.47
C THR A 65 14.78 18.49 0.34
N LEU A 66 15.55 17.50 -0.11
CA LEU A 66 16.50 17.65 -1.21
C LEU A 66 15.86 17.21 -2.55
N PRO A 67 16.20 17.84 -3.69
CA PRO A 67 15.70 17.38 -4.98
C PRO A 67 16.22 15.97 -5.30
N GLY A 68 15.40 15.16 -5.97
CA GLY A 68 15.77 13.80 -6.38
C GLY A 68 14.57 12.93 -6.76
N PRO A 69 14.79 11.66 -7.14
CA PRO A 69 13.72 10.72 -7.45
C PRO A 69 12.79 10.54 -6.25
N CYS A 70 11.48 10.66 -6.47
CA CYS A 70 10.51 10.75 -5.39
C CYS A 70 9.30 9.82 -5.46
N ASP A 71 9.16 9.13 -6.57
CA ASP A 71 8.12 8.13 -6.71
C ASP A 71 8.31 7.04 -5.65
N SER A 72 7.20 6.54 -5.12
CA SER A 72 7.17 5.39 -4.23
C SER A 72 5.92 4.60 -4.56
N PRO A 73 5.99 3.26 -4.60
CA PRO A 73 4.85 2.47 -5.03
C PRO A 73 3.81 2.39 -3.92
N VAL A 74 2.53 2.54 -4.30
CA VAL A 74 1.41 2.04 -3.52
C VAL A 74 1.52 0.52 -3.46
N ALA A 75 1.41 -0.07 -2.26
CA ALA A 75 1.59 -1.51 -2.09
C ALA A 75 0.47 -2.30 -2.79
N ILE A 76 -0.79 -1.98 -2.50
CA ILE A 76 -1.96 -2.68 -3.06
C ILE A 76 -2.93 -1.65 -3.63
N ARG A 77 -3.21 -1.73 -4.93
CA ARG A 77 -4.18 -0.88 -5.60
C ARG A 77 -5.28 -1.71 -6.23
N PHE A 78 -6.53 -1.41 -5.89
CA PHE A 78 -7.69 -1.81 -6.66
C PHE A 78 -8.13 -0.61 -7.51
N PHE A 79 -8.25 -0.83 -8.82
CA PHE A 79 -8.56 0.22 -9.78
C PHE A 79 -9.75 -0.18 -10.66
N MET A 80 -10.76 0.68 -10.76
CA MET A 80 -11.96 0.44 -11.57
C MET A 80 -12.65 -0.91 -11.26
N SER A 81 -12.72 -1.31 -10.00
CA SER A 81 -13.11 -2.66 -9.58
C SER A 81 -14.35 -2.67 -8.69
N SER A 82 -15.08 -3.78 -8.63
CA SER A 82 -16.33 -3.86 -7.87
C SER A 82 -16.46 -5.13 -7.04
N ASN A 83 -17.31 -5.09 -6.00
CA ASN A 83 -17.60 -6.22 -5.12
C ASN A 83 -16.31 -6.83 -4.55
N LEU A 84 -15.58 -6.02 -3.80
CA LEU A 84 -14.26 -6.37 -3.27
C LEU A 84 -14.36 -6.74 -1.79
N THR A 85 -13.69 -7.81 -1.40
CA THR A 85 -13.47 -8.17 0.01
C THR A 85 -11.98 -8.25 0.30
N VAL A 86 -11.53 -7.60 1.37
CA VAL A 86 -10.17 -7.76 1.92
C VAL A 86 -10.28 -8.13 3.39
N GLN A 87 -9.73 -9.29 3.80
CA GLN A 87 -9.94 -9.79 5.15
C GLN A 87 -8.73 -10.48 5.79
N GLY A 88 -8.45 -10.16 7.06
CA GLY A 88 -7.53 -10.94 7.92
C GLY A 88 -6.02 -10.68 7.74
N LEU A 89 -5.65 -9.91 6.71
CA LEU A 89 -4.27 -9.75 6.29
C LEU A 89 -3.46 -8.78 7.16
N ARG A 90 -2.14 -9.00 7.17
CA ARG A 90 -1.16 -8.08 7.73
C ARG A 90 -0.43 -7.35 6.61
N ILE A 91 -0.45 -6.03 6.59
CA ILE A 91 0.22 -5.22 5.58
C ILE A 91 1.26 -4.36 6.29
N LYS A 92 2.50 -4.43 5.82
CA LYS A 92 3.65 -3.83 6.48
C LYS A 92 4.42 -2.92 5.55
N ASN A 93 4.92 -1.82 6.09
CA ASN A 93 5.99 -1.02 5.51
C ASN A 93 5.75 -0.64 4.04
N SER A 94 4.55 -0.19 3.69
CA SER A 94 4.31 0.29 2.32
C SER A 94 5.22 1.49 2.02
N PRO A 95 5.89 1.54 0.85
CA PRO A 95 6.66 2.71 0.43
C PRO A 95 5.85 4.00 0.34
N GLN A 96 4.54 3.88 0.13
CA GLN A 96 3.55 4.96 0.15
C GLN A 96 2.26 4.43 0.82
N PHE A 97 1.10 4.51 0.17
CA PHE A 97 -0.17 4.02 0.71
C PHE A 97 -0.15 2.49 0.78
N HIS A 98 -0.71 1.91 1.85
CA HIS A 98 -0.83 0.46 1.96
C HIS A 98 -1.93 -0.07 1.03
N PHE A 99 -3.12 0.51 1.11
CA PHE A 99 -4.21 0.28 0.14
C PHE A 99 -4.58 1.57 -0.60
N ARG A 100 -4.88 1.45 -1.90
CA ARG A 100 -5.62 2.45 -2.67
C ARG A 100 -6.79 1.80 -3.39
N PHE A 101 -7.99 2.26 -3.11
CA PHE A 101 -9.19 1.96 -3.87
C PHE A 101 -9.52 3.17 -4.72
N ASP A 102 -9.40 3.04 -6.04
CA ASP A 102 -9.61 4.13 -7.00
C ASP A 102 -10.63 3.71 -8.06
N GLY A 103 -11.74 4.43 -8.16
CA GLY A 103 -12.80 4.10 -9.12
C GLY A 103 -13.57 2.83 -8.77
N CYS A 104 -13.66 2.45 -7.48
CA CYS A 104 -14.24 1.18 -7.06
C CYS A 104 -15.71 1.29 -6.61
N GLN A 105 -16.40 0.15 -6.50
CA GLN A 105 -17.78 0.07 -5.99
C GLN A 105 -17.93 -1.12 -5.04
N SER A 106 -18.59 -0.94 -3.90
CA SER A 106 -18.90 -2.02 -2.95
C SER A 106 -17.63 -2.73 -2.47
N VAL A 107 -16.89 -2.04 -1.60
CA VAL A 107 -15.63 -2.48 -0.99
C VAL A 107 -15.86 -2.81 0.49
N HIS A 108 -15.50 -4.02 0.90
CA HIS A 108 -15.54 -4.47 2.29
C HIS A 108 -14.13 -4.84 2.76
N VAL A 109 -13.61 -4.09 3.74
CA VAL A 109 -12.32 -4.35 4.38
C VAL A 109 -12.57 -4.69 5.85
N GLU A 110 -12.01 -5.81 6.31
CA GLU A 110 -12.28 -6.28 7.66
C GLU A 110 -11.10 -7.00 8.31
N SER A 111 -10.89 -6.76 9.61
CA SER A 111 -9.92 -7.52 10.41
C SER A 111 -8.49 -7.50 9.86
N ILE A 112 -8.09 -6.41 9.20
CA ILE A 112 -6.73 -6.25 8.72
C ILE A 112 -5.85 -5.54 9.76
N ILE A 113 -4.54 -5.75 9.66
CA ILE A 113 -3.54 -5.05 10.47
C ILE A 113 -2.58 -4.34 9.53
N ILE A 114 -2.49 -3.01 9.65
CA ILE A 114 -1.55 -2.18 8.91
C ILE A 114 -0.49 -1.64 9.87
N THR A 115 0.78 -1.80 9.51
CA THR A 115 1.91 -1.30 10.31
C THR A 115 2.98 -0.63 9.45
N ALA A 116 3.39 0.57 9.85
CA ALA A 116 4.60 1.25 9.38
C ALA A 116 5.20 2.10 10.51
N PRO A 117 6.51 2.43 10.49
CA PRO A 117 7.12 3.27 11.51
C PRO A 117 6.43 4.64 11.64
N ALA A 118 6.35 5.20 12.85
CA ALA A 118 5.66 6.47 13.09
C ALA A 118 6.22 7.70 12.33
N LEU A 119 7.43 7.59 11.76
CA LEU A 119 8.06 8.65 10.97
C LEU A 119 8.14 8.29 9.47
N SER A 120 7.45 7.23 9.02
CA SER A 120 7.43 6.89 7.60
C SER A 120 6.56 7.88 6.82
N PRO A 121 7.09 8.54 5.77
CA PRO A 121 6.37 9.59 5.07
C PRO A 121 5.26 9.02 4.18
N ASN A 122 4.07 9.63 4.26
CA ASN A 122 2.94 9.36 3.35
C ASN A 122 2.48 7.90 3.33
N THR A 123 2.49 7.24 4.50
CA THR A 123 2.14 5.84 4.65
C THR A 123 0.67 5.61 4.98
N ASP A 124 -0.25 6.31 4.31
CA ASP A 124 -1.70 6.15 4.48
C ASP A 124 -2.08 4.67 4.55
N GLY A 125 -2.91 4.29 5.52
CA GLY A 125 -3.34 2.90 5.66
C GLY A 125 -4.27 2.50 4.51
N ILE A 126 -5.41 3.19 4.39
CA ILE A 126 -6.39 2.93 3.34
C ILE A 126 -6.76 4.26 2.69
N HIS A 127 -6.36 4.42 1.42
CA HIS A 127 -6.70 5.58 0.61
C HIS A 127 -7.89 5.26 -0.30
N ILE A 128 -8.96 6.04 -0.22
CA ILE A 128 -10.20 5.86 -0.99
C ILE A 128 -10.39 7.06 -1.90
N GLU A 129 -10.53 6.80 -3.19
CA GLU A 129 -10.67 7.82 -4.22
C GLU A 129 -11.69 7.35 -5.28
N ASN A 130 -12.55 8.25 -5.77
CA ASN A 130 -13.53 7.93 -6.82
C ASN A 130 -14.34 6.64 -6.56
N THR A 131 -14.58 6.29 -5.30
CA THR A 131 -15.10 4.98 -4.89
C THR A 131 -16.38 5.15 -4.10
N ASN A 132 -17.35 4.26 -4.29
CA ASN A 132 -18.66 4.29 -3.62
C ASN A 132 -18.97 2.98 -2.89
N ASP A 133 -19.78 3.06 -1.81
CA ASP A 133 -20.12 1.94 -0.92
C ASP A 133 -18.88 1.25 -0.33
N VAL A 134 -18.23 1.92 0.62
CA VAL A 134 -17.04 1.38 1.30
C VAL A 134 -17.33 1.11 2.77
N LYS A 135 -16.95 -0.07 3.22
CA LYS A 135 -17.12 -0.56 4.58
C LYS A 135 -15.77 -1.01 5.12
N ILE A 136 -15.34 -0.44 6.24
CA ILE A 136 -14.07 -0.78 6.90
C ILE A 136 -14.38 -1.09 8.37
N TYR A 137 -14.11 -2.32 8.80
CA TYR A 137 -14.42 -2.77 10.15
C TYR A 137 -13.24 -3.48 10.81
N ASN A 138 -13.22 -3.49 12.14
CA ASN A 138 -12.37 -4.35 12.97
C ASN A 138 -10.87 -4.33 12.64
N SER A 139 -10.37 -3.21 12.10
CA SER A 139 -9.00 -3.12 11.57
C SER A 139 -8.11 -2.28 12.49
N ILE A 140 -6.83 -2.67 12.61
CA ILE A 140 -5.82 -1.94 13.37
C ILE A 140 -4.86 -1.27 12.40
N ILE A 141 -4.70 0.05 12.51
CA ILE A 141 -3.81 0.82 11.64
C ILE A 141 -2.84 1.61 12.52
N SER A 142 -1.55 1.35 12.34
CA SER A 142 -0.46 2.09 12.97
C SER A 142 0.56 2.46 11.89
N ASN A 143 0.69 3.74 11.59
CA ASN A 143 1.51 4.26 10.51
C ASN A 143 2.06 5.65 10.89
N GLY A 144 2.87 6.23 10.00
CA GLY A 144 3.30 7.64 10.09
C GLY A 144 2.26 8.62 9.59
#